data_AF-B0BHY5-F1
#
_entry.id   AF-B0BHY5-F1
#
_cell.length_a   1.000
_cell.length_b   1.000
_cell.length_c   1.000
_cell.angle_alpha   90.00
_cell.angle_beta   90.00
_cell.angle_gamma   90.00
#
_symmetry.space_group_name_H-M   'P 1'
#
loop_
_entity.id
_entity.type
_entity.pdbx_description
1 polymer ?
#
loop_
_entity_poly.entity_id
_entity_poly.type
_entity_poly.pdbx_seq_one_letter_code
_entity_poly.pdbx_strand_id
1 'polypeptide(L)'
;MTDEAKLKDGGEWVDHEDCIIGDKQGIENLKKACEVALEKGEYFGNDLGDYVGVKALESSWFKDPQDSKSTRLANGFLAILLIFIVLLVLIGGYTLFSWLF
;
A
#
# COMPACT_ATOMS: atom_id res chain seq x y z
N MET A 1 -29.94 -7.81 18.08
CA MET A 1 -28.96 -6.91 17.46
C MET A 1 -28.53 -7.61 16.19
N THR A 2 -29.01 -7.19 15.03
CA THR A 2 -28.46 -7.67 13.77
C THR A 2 -27.10 -7.00 13.65
N ASP A 3 -26.03 -7.74 13.96
CA ASP A 3 -24.68 -7.26 13.71
C ASP A 3 -24.62 -6.83 12.24
N GLU A 4 -24.35 -5.54 12.00
CA GLU A 4 -24.08 -5.06 10.65
C GLU A 4 -22.88 -5.82 10.10
N ALA A 5 -22.99 -6.29 8.86
CA ALA A 5 -21.94 -7.03 8.19
C ALA A 5 -20.64 -6.20 8.20
N LYS A 6 -19.55 -6.79 8.69
CA LYS A 6 -18.27 -6.08 8.82
C LYS A 6 -17.42 -6.29 7.59
N LEU A 7 -17.05 -5.19 6.93
CA LEU A 7 -16.06 -5.15 5.86
C LEU A 7 -15.20 -3.89 6.07
N LYS A 8 -13.88 -4.06 6.11
CA LYS A 8 -12.92 -3.04 6.53
C LYS A 8 -11.62 -3.09 5.73
N ASP A 9 -10.91 -1.97 5.74
CA ASP A 9 -9.52 -1.92 5.34
C ASP A 9 -8.64 -2.54 6.43
N GLY A 10 -7.80 -3.50 6.06
CA GLY A 10 -6.92 -4.21 6.98
C GLY A 10 -5.70 -3.42 7.45
N GLY A 11 -5.46 -2.22 6.90
CA GLY A 11 -4.30 -1.38 7.23
C GLY A 11 -4.18 -0.95 8.69
N GLU A 12 -5.24 -1.09 9.50
CA GLU A 12 -5.16 -0.87 10.96
C GLU A 12 -4.54 -2.05 11.73
N TRP A 13 -4.37 -3.22 11.11
CA TRP A 13 -3.85 -4.43 11.74
C TRP A 13 -2.63 -4.97 11.01
N VAL A 14 -1.52 -5.14 11.74
CA VAL A 14 -0.23 -5.60 11.20
C VAL A 14 -0.35 -6.92 10.41
N ASP A 15 -1.16 -7.87 10.91
CA ASP A 15 -1.32 -9.18 10.26
C ASP A 15 -2.22 -9.15 9.01
N HIS A 16 -2.82 -7.99 8.71
CA HIS A 16 -3.81 -7.81 7.66
C HIS A 16 -3.52 -6.56 6.80
N GLU A 17 -2.30 -6.02 6.86
CA GLU A 17 -1.87 -4.93 5.99
C GLU A 17 -2.12 -5.30 4.52
N ASP A 18 -2.53 -4.30 3.74
CA ASP A 18 -2.87 -4.43 2.31
C ASP A 18 -4.01 -5.42 1.98
N CYS A 19 -4.81 -5.84 2.97
CA CYS A 19 -5.94 -6.75 2.76
C CYS A 19 -7.29 -6.05 3.01
N ILE A 20 -8.30 -6.37 2.21
CA ILE A 20 -9.71 -6.13 2.59
C ILE A 20 -10.13 -7.28 3.51
N ILE A 21 -10.60 -6.95 4.71
CA ILE A 21 -11.00 -7.95 5.71
C ILE A 21 -12.48 -7.79 6.08
N GLY A 22 -13.11 -8.89 6.49
CA GLY A 22 -14.51 -8.86 6.90
C GLY A 22 -14.95 -10.16 7.55
N ASP A 23 -16.11 -10.12 8.19
CA ASP A 23 -16.79 -11.33 8.61
C ASP A 23 -17.38 -12.07 7.39
N LYS A 24 -17.89 -13.29 7.61
CA LYS A 24 -18.45 -14.10 6.52
C LYS A 24 -19.53 -13.35 5.72
N GLN A 25 -20.37 -12.57 6.39
CA GLN A 25 -21.45 -11.85 5.72
C GLN A 25 -20.92 -10.67 4.92
N GLY A 26 -19.96 -9.90 5.46
CA GLY A 26 -19.29 -8.81 4.76
C GLY A 26 -18.56 -9.28 3.50
N ILE A 27 -17.85 -10.41 3.58
CA ILE A 27 -17.20 -11.02 2.41
C ILE A 27 -18.21 -11.50 1.37
N GLU A 28 -19.34 -12.09 1.79
CA GLU A 28 -20.40 -12.46 0.84
C GLU A 28 -21.08 -11.25 0.18
N ASN A 29 -21.22 -10.14 0.89
CA ASN A 29 -21.73 -8.89 0.32
C ASN A 29 -20.73 -8.31 -0.70
N LEU A 30 -19.44 -8.26 -0.35
CA LEU A 30 -18.39 -7.83 -1.28
C LEU A 30 -18.39 -8.66 -2.56
N LYS A 31 -18.53 -9.98 -2.44
CA LYS A 31 -18.64 -10.87 -3.61
C LYS A 31 -19.78 -10.46 -4.54
N LYS A 32 -20.99 -10.23 -4.00
CA LYS A 32 -22.16 -9.81 -4.79
C LYS A 32 -21.95 -8.41 -5.40
N ALA A 33 -21.36 -7.48 -4.64
CA ALA A 33 -21.04 -6.16 -5.15
C ALA A 33 -20.07 -6.20 -6.34
N CYS A 34 -19.04 -7.06 -6.26
CA CYS A 34 -18.12 -7.31 -7.38
C CYS A 34 -18.85 -7.90 -8.60
N GLU A 35 -19.73 -8.89 -8.41
CA GLU A 35 -20.53 -9.47 -9.50
C GLU A 35 -21.36 -8.39 -10.21
N VAL A 36 -22.03 -7.51 -9.45
CA VAL A 36 -22.81 -6.41 -10.02
C VAL A 36 -21.93 -5.36 -10.70
N ALA A 37 -20.79 -5.00 -10.11
CA ALA A 37 -19.87 -4.03 -10.69
C ALA A 37 -19.26 -4.55 -12.01
N LEU A 38 -18.99 -5.85 -12.12
CA LEU A 38 -18.52 -6.46 -13.37
C LEU A 38 -19.59 -6.43 -14.47
N GLU A 39 -20.88 -6.54 -14.12
CA GLU A 39 -21.98 -6.47 -15.07
C GLU A 39 -22.32 -5.03 -15.48
N LYS A 40 -22.35 -4.10 -14.52
CA LYS A 40 -22.89 -2.74 -14.69
C LYS A 40 -21.83 -1.63 -14.70
N GLY A 41 -20.58 -1.98 -14.47
CA GLY A 41 -19.46 -1.06 -14.30
C GLY A 41 -19.26 -0.60 -12.84
N GLU A 42 -20.33 -0.55 -12.03
CA GLU A 42 -20.23 -0.16 -10.63
C GLU A 42 -21.40 -0.67 -9.78
N TYR A 43 -21.15 -0.75 -8.47
CA TYR A 43 -22.12 -1.02 -7.42
C TYR A 43 -21.95 -0.01 -6.29
N PHE A 44 -23.05 0.49 -5.74
CA PHE A 44 -23.07 1.31 -4.53
C PHE A 44 -24.13 0.77 -3.56
N GLY A 45 -23.79 0.72 -2.27
CA GLY A 45 -24.65 0.15 -1.24
C GLY A 45 -24.12 0.44 0.15
N ASN A 46 -24.98 0.20 1.16
CA ASN A 46 -24.64 0.40 2.58
C ASN A 46 -24.25 -0.93 3.27
N ASP A 47 -24.06 -1.99 2.51
CA ASP A 47 -23.82 -3.35 2.98
C ASP A 47 -22.33 -3.76 2.91
N LEU A 48 -21.45 -2.79 2.65
CA LEU A 48 -20.00 -2.94 2.48
C LEU A 48 -19.18 -2.29 3.61
N GLY A 49 -19.78 -2.08 4.79
CA GLY A 49 -19.07 -1.57 5.96
C GLY A 49 -18.41 -0.21 5.71
N ASP A 50 -17.08 -0.17 5.75
CA ASP A 50 -16.28 1.06 5.57
C ASP A 50 -16.27 1.57 4.11
N TYR A 51 -16.76 0.76 3.15
CA TYR A 51 -16.77 1.09 1.73
C TYR A 51 -18.17 1.52 1.25
N VAL A 52 -18.20 2.47 0.31
CA VAL A 52 -19.46 2.97 -0.30
C VAL A 52 -19.85 2.25 -1.59
N GLY A 53 -18.93 1.48 -2.18
CA GLY A 53 -19.17 0.82 -3.46
C GLY A 53 -17.93 0.14 -4.07
N VAL A 54 -18.17 -0.58 -5.16
CA VAL A 54 -17.15 -1.28 -5.97
C VAL A 54 -17.28 -0.83 -7.41
N LYS A 55 -16.16 -0.54 -8.09
CA LYS A 55 -16.15 -0.13 -9.50
C LYS A 55 -15.26 -1.06 -10.32
N ALA A 56 -15.75 -1.51 -11.46
CA ALA A 56 -14.96 -2.18 -12.47
C ALA A 56 -14.37 -1.12 -13.41
N LEU A 57 -13.05 -0.95 -13.37
CA LEU A 57 -12.32 -0.01 -14.21
C LEU A 57 -11.50 -0.78 -15.24
N GLU A 58 -11.31 -0.18 -16.42
CA GLU A 58 -10.43 -0.75 -17.43
C GLU A 58 -8.98 -0.78 -16.94
N SER A 59 -8.20 -1.77 -17.39
CA SER A 59 -6.77 -1.88 -17.07
C SER A 59 -5.98 -0.61 -17.39
N SER A 60 -6.40 0.14 -18.40
CA SER A 60 -5.80 1.42 -18.82
C SER A 60 -5.92 2.54 -17.77
N TRP A 61 -6.91 2.45 -16.87
CA TRP A 61 -7.08 3.39 -15.76
C TRP A 61 -5.98 3.21 -14.71
N PHE A 62 -5.57 1.96 -14.47
CA PHE A 62 -4.45 1.61 -13.61
C PHE A 62 -3.15 1.95 -14.34
N LYS A 63 -2.80 3.24 -14.36
CA LYS A 63 -1.45 3.64 -14.73
C LYS A 63 -0.50 3.02 -13.72
N ASP A 64 0.58 2.38 -14.18
CA ASP A 64 1.69 2.04 -13.30
C ASP A 64 2.01 3.27 -12.46
N PRO A 65 2.10 3.16 -11.13
CA PRO A 65 2.47 4.27 -10.29
C PRO A 65 3.85 4.75 -10.74
N GLN A 66 3.88 5.79 -11.57
CA GLN A 66 5.11 6.50 -11.83
C GLN A 66 5.40 7.25 -10.55
N ASP A 67 6.45 6.83 -9.84
CA ASP A 67 7.02 7.61 -8.75
C ASP A 67 7.04 9.07 -9.18
N SER A 68 6.43 9.92 -8.36
CA SER A 68 6.42 11.35 -8.66
C SER A 68 7.86 11.81 -8.87
N LYS A 69 8.07 12.81 -9.74
CA LYS A 69 9.43 13.39 -9.93
C LYS A 69 10.07 13.77 -8.58
N SER A 70 9.25 14.19 -7.61
CA SER A 70 9.67 14.48 -6.23
C SER A 70 10.17 13.24 -5.50
N THR A 71 9.42 12.13 -5.53
CA THR A 71 9.80 10.86 -4.91
C THR A 71 11.10 10.31 -5.49
N ARG A 72 11.26 10.36 -6.82
CA ARG A 72 12.49 9.92 -7.51
C ARG A 72 13.70 10.77 -7.12
N LEU A 73 13.52 12.09 -7.00
CA LEU A 73 14.57 13.00 -6.54
C LEU A 73 14.94 12.74 -5.07
N ALA A 74 13.95 12.58 -4.19
CA ALA A 74 14.18 12.30 -2.77
C ALA A 74 14.95 10.98 -2.58
N ASN A 75 14.58 9.93 -3.31
CA ASN A 75 15.30 8.65 -3.29
C ASN A 75 16.73 8.79 -3.83
N GLY A 76 16.94 9.62 -4.87
CA GLY A 76 18.27 9.95 -5.38
C GLY A 76 19.15 10.65 -4.34
N PHE A 77 18.60 11.66 -3.64
CA PHE A 77 19.30 12.35 -2.56
C PHE A 77 19.64 11.41 -1.40
N LEU A 78 18.69 10.55 -0.99
CA LEU A 78 18.90 9.56 0.06
C LEU A 78 20.04 8.60 -0.32
N ALA A 79 20.06 8.10 -1.56
CA ALA A 79 21.12 7.22 -2.05
C ALA A 79 22.50 7.90 -2.00
N ILE A 80 22.61 9.15 -2.45
CA ILE A 80 23.86 9.92 -2.39
C ILE A 80 24.32 10.11 -0.95
N LEU A 81 23.41 10.44 -0.03
CA LEU A 81 23.71 10.60 1.38
C LEU A 81 24.25 9.30 2.00
N LEU A 82 23.62 8.16 1.69
CA LEU A 82 24.06 6.85 2.18
C LEU A 82 25.46 6.50 1.67
N ILE A 83 25.74 6.74 0.38
CA ILE A 83 27.08 6.53 -0.19
C ILE A 83 28.11 7.41 0.53
N PHE A 84 27.78 8.67 0.77
CA PHE A 84 28.68 9.60 1.46
C PHE A 84 28.99 9.14 2.90
N ILE A 85 27.98 8.66 3.64
CA ILE A 85 28.16 8.11 4.99
C ILE A 85 29.09 6.89 4.95
N VAL A 86 28.88 5.97 4.01
CA VAL A 86 29.75 4.80 3.85
C VAL A 86 31.20 5.21 3.59
N LEU A 87 31.43 6.19 2.72
CA LEU A 87 32.79 6.71 2.46
C LEU A 87 33.45 7.29 3.71
N LEU A 88 32.71 8.08 4.51
CA LEU A 88 33.24 8.62 5.76
C LEU A 88 33.64 7.51 6.75
N VAL A 89 32.82 6.46 6.87
CA VAL A 89 33.13 5.31 7.72
C VAL A 89 34.39 4.59 7.23
N LEU A 90 34.52 4.38 5.91
CA LEU A 90 35.71 3.75 5.33
C LEU A 90 36.98 4.58 5.53
N ILE A 91 36.91 5.90 5.29
CA ILE A 91 38.04 6.83 5.50
C ILE A 91 38.43 6.89 6.97
N GLY A 92 37.46 6.99 7.87
CA GLY A 92 37.69 6.99 9.32
C GLY A 92 38.32 5.68 9.78
N GLY A 93 37.81 4.54 9.31
CA GLY A 93 38.36 3.22 9.59
C GLY A 93 39.80 3.07 9.08
N TYR A 94 40.07 3.49 7.84
CA TYR A 94 41.43 3.49 7.27
C TYR A 94 42.39 4.35 8.08
N THR A 95 41.96 5.56 8.47
CA THR A 95 42.79 6.50 9.24
C THR A 95 43.13 5.93 10.61
N LEU A 96 42.15 5.33 11.31
CA LEU A 96 42.40 4.68 12.59
C LEU A 96 43.33 3.47 12.43
N PHE A 97 43.12 2.66 11.39
CA PHE A 97 43.97 1.51 11.11
C PHE A 97 45.43 1.92 10.87
N SER A 98 45.66 2.95 10.05
CA SER A 98 47.01 3.45 9.74
C SER A 98 47.71 4.13 10.92
N TRP A 99 46.98 4.49 11.98
CA TRP A 99 47.56 5.00 13.22
C TRP A 99 47.92 3.88 14.20
N LEU A 100 47.19 2.77 14.16
CA LEU A 100 47.35 1.66 15.09
C LEU A 100 48.35 0.59 14.60
N PHE A 101 48.56 0.49 13.28
CA PHE A 101 49.43 -0.47 12.62
C PHE A 101 50.35 0.22 11.60
#